data_AF-A0A6G0Y491-F1
#
_entry.id   AF-A0A6G0Y491-F1
#
_cell.length_a   1.000
_cell.length_b   1.000
_cell.length_c   1.000
_cell.angle_alpha   90.00
_cell.angle_beta   90.00
_cell.angle_gamma   90.00
#
_symmetry.space_group_name_H-M   'P 1'
#
loop_
_entity.id
_entity.type
_entity.pdbx_description
1 polymer ?
#
loop_
_entity_poly.entity_id
_entity_poly.type
_entity_poly.pdbx_seq_one_letter_code
_entity_poly.pdbx_strand_id
1 'polypeptide(L)'
;MGIATVFPQKRIKRVKLSDLEESTDDWNTTLKKTCIINLKNVCYVLIINMNWRFEKLNHVSADFGFLNGADIVERYSIYLIKAAADLAIKYDNDLKQPSDFTLEIINLKNLALGMLPDLKNQTLLNILELIHEYSMTDLFPNISIAIRLYLALPCTTASCERSFSKLKLIKTILRFTMNQNRLTNLPLLSIEKEITKTVDFDSVIDNFSAIKARKIKF
;
A
#
# COMPACT_ATOMS: atom_id res chain seq x y z
N MET A 1 75.69 10.91 36.84
CA MET A 1 75.04 9.90 35.98
C MET A 1 73.54 10.13 36.02
N GLY A 2 72.97 10.76 34.99
CA GLY A 2 71.54 11.09 34.93
C GLY A 2 70.76 9.97 34.27
N ILE A 3 69.70 9.48 34.92
CA ILE A 3 68.78 8.50 34.35
C ILE A 3 67.93 9.24 33.31
N ALA A 4 67.95 8.79 32.06
CA ALA A 4 67.20 9.42 30.98
C ALA A 4 65.68 9.37 31.25
N THR A 5 65.05 10.54 31.33
CA THR A 5 63.60 10.72 31.56
C THR A 5 62.80 10.61 30.27
N VAL A 6 63.01 9.54 29.49
CA VAL A 6 62.23 9.30 28.27
C VAL A 6 61.54 7.96 28.36
N PHE A 7 60.23 8.01 28.62
CA PHE A 7 59.35 6.84 28.55
C PHE A 7 59.29 6.31 27.10
N PRO A 8 59.55 5.02 26.83
CA PRO A 8 59.62 4.49 25.47
C PRO A 8 58.26 4.40 24.77
N GLN A 9 57.14 4.44 25.51
CA GLN A 9 55.80 4.43 24.92
C GLN A 9 54.93 5.55 25.46
N LYS A 10 54.71 6.54 24.60
CA LYS A 10 53.72 7.60 24.80
C LYS A 10 52.34 7.02 24.49
N ARG A 11 51.43 7.03 25.46
CA ARG A 11 50.03 6.57 25.28
C ARG A 11 49.40 7.30 24.10
N ILE A 12 48.97 6.56 23.08
CA ILE A 12 48.32 7.13 21.88
C ILE A 12 46.96 7.70 22.31
N LYS A 13 46.78 9.02 22.23
CA LYS A 13 45.49 9.66 22.46
C LYS A 13 44.57 9.32 21.30
N ARG A 14 43.51 8.53 21.57
CA ARG A 14 42.42 8.33 20.62
C ARG A 14 41.53 9.56 20.62
N VAL A 15 41.69 10.39 19.60
CA VAL A 15 40.74 11.46 19.27
C VAL A 15 39.68 10.84 18.37
N LYS A 16 38.41 11.14 18.64
CA LYS A 16 37.30 10.75 17.77
C LYS A 16 37.44 11.56 16.47
N LEU A 17 37.96 10.95 15.40
CA LEU A 17 37.97 11.54 14.06
C LEU A 17 36.57 11.47 13.45
N SER A 18 36.22 12.46 12.64
CA SER A 18 34.98 12.48 11.87
C SER A 18 34.95 11.35 10.84
N ASP A 19 33.75 10.90 10.47
CA ASP A 19 33.45 9.65 9.75
C ASP A 19 34.13 9.47 8.36
N LEU A 20 34.87 10.46 7.87
CA LEU A 20 35.46 10.50 6.53
C LEU A 20 36.99 10.34 6.48
N GLU A 21 37.69 10.33 7.62
CA GLU A 21 39.15 10.14 7.64
C GLU A 21 39.51 8.66 7.96
N GLU A 22 40.40 8.07 7.14
CA GLU A 22 40.82 6.66 7.28
C GLU A 22 41.90 6.49 8.36
N SER A 23 41.58 5.72 9.41
CA SER A 23 42.56 5.16 10.35
C SER A 23 43.11 3.83 9.82
N THR A 24 44.43 3.63 9.87
CA THR A 24 45.15 2.42 9.46
C THR A 24 45.05 1.27 10.48
N ASP A 25 43.83 0.93 10.93
CA ASP A 25 43.59 -0.22 11.82
C ASP A 25 42.73 -1.27 11.08
N ASP A 26 43.30 -2.46 10.86
CA ASP A 26 42.68 -3.60 10.14
C ASP A 26 41.28 -4.01 10.62
N TRP A 27 40.96 -3.73 11.88
CA TRP A 27 39.65 -3.99 12.48
C TRP A 27 38.55 -3.08 11.91
N ASN A 28 38.88 -1.81 11.62
CA ASN A 28 37.94 -0.84 11.04
C ASN A 28 37.64 -1.17 9.58
N THR A 29 38.63 -1.65 8.83
CA THR A 29 38.48 -2.12 7.45
C THR A 29 37.56 -3.32 7.36
N THR A 30 37.63 -4.22 8.35
CA THR A 30 36.77 -5.42 8.42
C THR A 30 35.32 -5.05 8.73
N LEU A 31 35.08 -4.19 9.73
CA LEU A 31 33.74 -3.68 10.03
C LEU A 31 33.13 -2.88 8.88
N LYS A 32 33.92 -2.02 8.21
CA LYS A 32 33.49 -1.31 7.00
C LYS A 32 33.14 -2.28 5.87
N LYS A 33 33.96 -3.30 5.62
CA LYS A 33 33.67 -4.35 4.62
C LYS A 33 32.41 -5.13 4.97
N THR A 34 32.22 -5.54 6.23
CA THR A 34 31.00 -6.21 6.70
C THR A 34 29.77 -5.31 6.56
N CYS A 35 29.89 -4.03 6.88
CA CYS A 35 28.82 -3.04 6.70
C CYS A 35 28.44 -2.91 5.21
N ILE A 36 29.43 -2.77 4.32
CA ILE A 36 29.20 -2.69 2.86
C ILE A 36 28.55 -3.98 2.34
N ILE A 37 28.99 -5.16 2.79
CA ILE A 37 28.39 -6.45 2.41
C ILE A 37 26.94 -6.53 2.87
N ASN A 38 26.64 -6.15 4.11
CA ASN A 38 25.28 -6.12 4.62
C ASN A 38 24.40 -5.14 3.84
N LEU A 39 24.93 -3.96 3.50
CA LEU A 39 24.23 -2.94 2.72
C LEU A 39 23.96 -3.45 1.29
N LYS A 40 24.92 -4.13 0.66
CA LYS A 40 24.74 -4.80 -0.63
C LYS A 40 23.68 -5.91 -0.57
N ASN A 41 23.67 -6.72 0.50
CA ASN A 41 22.65 -7.75 0.69
C ASN A 41 21.25 -7.15 0.83
N VAL A 42 21.11 -6.05 1.59
CA VAL A 42 19.84 -5.33 1.71
C VAL A 42 19.41 -4.78 0.35
N CYS A 43 20.31 -4.15 -0.41
CA CYS A 43 20.00 -3.67 -1.76
C CYS A 43 19.59 -4.81 -2.70
N TYR A 44 20.27 -5.96 -2.63
CA TYR A 44 19.95 -7.13 -3.44
C TYR A 44 18.55 -7.68 -3.13
N VAL A 45 18.22 -7.82 -1.84
CA VAL A 45 16.88 -8.23 -1.40
C VAL A 45 15.82 -7.22 -1.84
N LEU A 46 16.11 -5.92 -1.77
CA LEU A 46 15.19 -4.87 -2.27
C LEU A 46 14.95 -5.01 -3.78
N ILE A 47 16.01 -5.20 -4.57
CA ILE A 47 15.90 -5.38 -6.03
C ILE A 47 15.06 -6.61 -6.36
N ILE A 48 15.31 -7.75 -5.71
CA ILE A 48 14.53 -8.98 -5.92
C ILE A 48 13.05 -8.73 -5.63
N ASN A 49 12.75 -8.14 -4.47
CA ASN A 49 11.36 -7.87 -4.09
C ASN A 49 10.68 -6.90 -5.05
N MET A 50 11.38 -5.85 -5.50
CA MET A 50 10.85 -4.92 -6.49
C MET A 50 10.55 -5.61 -7.81
N ASN A 51 11.48 -6.43 -8.32
CA ASN A 51 11.29 -7.17 -9.56
C ASN A 51 10.13 -8.16 -9.47
N TRP A 52 10.06 -8.96 -8.40
CA TRP A 52 8.97 -9.90 -8.18
C TRP A 52 7.61 -9.20 -8.13
N ARG A 53 7.53 -8.05 -7.42
CA ARG A 53 6.30 -7.25 -7.35
C ARG A 53 5.92 -6.69 -8.72
N PHE A 54 6.90 -6.19 -9.48
CA PHE A 54 6.68 -5.66 -10.82
C PHE A 54 6.15 -6.75 -11.78
N GLU A 55 6.74 -7.94 -11.75
CA GLU A 55 6.25 -9.09 -12.52
C GLU A 55 4.81 -9.44 -12.14
N LYS A 56 4.48 -9.49 -10.83
CA LYS A 56 3.11 -9.76 -10.39
C LYS A 56 2.13 -8.69 -10.82
N LEU A 57 2.51 -7.41 -10.79
CA LEU A 57 1.68 -6.32 -11.29
C LEU A 57 1.47 -6.41 -12.80
N ASN A 58 2.48 -6.81 -13.56
CA ASN A 58 2.34 -7.04 -15.00
C ASN A 58 1.39 -8.20 -15.31
N HIS A 59 1.42 -9.28 -14.54
CA HIS A 59 0.45 -10.37 -14.68
C HIS A 59 -0.97 -9.90 -14.41
N VAL A 60 -1.19 -9.15 -13.31
CA VAL A 60 -2.50 -8.57 -13.01
C VAL A 60 -2.95 -7.61 -14.12
N SER A 61 -2.04 -6.77 -14.62
CA SER A 61 -2.35 -5.86 -15.73
C SER A 61 -2.70 -6.60 -17.01
N ALA A 62 -2.12 -7.77 -17.26
CA ALA A 62 -2.48 -8.60 -18.40
C ALA A 62 -3.86 -9.25 -18.23
N ASP A 63 -4.16 -9.74 -17.02
CA ASP A 63 -5.44 -10.39 -16.71
C ASP A 63 -6.62 -9.41 -16.80
N PHE A 64 -6.48 -8.21 -16.27
CA PHE A 64 -7.56 -7.20 -16.25
C PHE A 64 -7.49 -6.21 -17.42
N GLY A 65 -6.43 -6.26 -18.23
CA GLY A 65 -6.19 -5.27 -19.30
C GLY A 65 -7.31 -5.19 -20.33
N PHE A 66 -8.02 -6.30 -20.57
CA PHE A 66 -9.14 -6.33 -21.52
C PHE A 66 -10.33 -5.46 -21.11
N LEU A 67 -10.44 -5.07 -19.83
CA LEU A 67 -11.49 -4.16 -19.33
C LEU A 67 -11.21 -2.70 -19.64
N ASN A 68 -10.06 -2.37 -20.23
CA ASN A 68 -9.75 -1.01 -20.64
C ASN A 68 -10.66 -0.58 -21.81
N GLY A 69 -11.09 0.68 -21.80
CA GLY A 69 -12.05 1.18 -22.78
C GLY A 69 -11.57 1.07 -24.23
N ALA A 70 -10.26 1.22 -24.47
CA ALA A 70 -9.65 0.97 -25.78
C ALA A 70 -9.76 -0.50 -26.22
N ASP A 71 -9.44 -1.44 -25.33
CA ASP A 71 -9.43 -2.88 -25.63
C ASP A 71 -10.86 -3.42 -25.84
N ILE A 72 -11.84 -2.91 -25.10
CA ILE A 72 -13.27 -3.27 -25.26
C ILE A 72 -13.77 -2.89 -26.67
N VAL A 73 -13.36 -1.73 -27.17
CA VAL A 73 -13.80 -1.20 -28.48
C VAL A 73 -13.02 -1.84 -29.63
N GLU A 74 -11.70 -1.96 -29.52
CA GLU A 74 -10.83 -2.40 -30.64
C GLU A 74 -10.69 -3.92 -30.78
N ARG A 75 -10.77 -4.70 -29.69
CA ARG A 75 -10.52 -6.15 -29.77
C ARG A 75 -11.72 -6.95 -30.22
N TYR A 76 -11.47 -8.09 -30.85
CA TYR A 76 -12.50 -9.05 -31.26
C TYR A 76 -13.26 -9.62 -30.06
N SER A 77 -14.58 -9.80 -30.22
CA SER A 77 -15.46 -10.29 -29.15
C SER A 77 -15.05 -11.69 -28.65
N ILE A 78 -14.50 -12.54 -29.52
CA ILE A 78 -14.00 -13.88 -29.16
C ILE A 78 -12.86 -13.81 -28.13
N TYR A 79 -11.95 -12.84 -28.30
CA TYR A 79 -10.84 -12.65 -27.35
C TYR A 79 -11.37 -12.18 -25.99
N LEU A 80 -12.31 -11.23 -25.98
CA LEU A 80 -12.91 -10.69 -24.77
C LEU A 80 -13.66 -11.77 -23.98
N ILE A 81 -14.42 -12.62 -24.67
CA ILE A 81 -15.14 -13.75 -24.04
C ILE A 81 -14.15 -14.73 -23.38
N LYS A 82 -13.05 -15.06 -24.08
CA LYS A 82 -12.03 -15.95 -23.53
C LYS A 82 -11.36 -15.35 -22.29
N ALA A 83 -10.89 -14.11 -22.38
CA ALA A 83 -10.25 -13.42 -21.26
C ALA A 83 -11.18 -13.27 -20.05
N ALA A 84 -12.46 -13.00 -20.30
CA ALA A 84 -13.48 -12.93 -19.28
C ALA A 84 -13.73 -14.28 -18.59
N ALA A 85 -13.85 -15.35 -19.37
CA ALA A 85 -14.01 -16.71 -18.83
C ALA A 85 -12.79 -17.12 -18.00
N ASP A 86 -11.58 -16.85 -18.49
CA ASP A 86 -10.33 -17.11 -17.77
C ASP A 86 -10.27 -16.32 -16.44
N LEU A 87 -10.70 -15.05 -16.44
CA LEU A 87 -10.79 -14.22 -15.22
C LEU A 87 -11.83 -14.76 -14.23
N ALA A 88 -13.02 -15.15 -14.72
CA ALA A 88 -14.09 -15.70 -13.90
C ALA A 88 -13.70 -17.03 -13.24
N ILE A 89 -12.92 -17.87 -13.93
CA ILE A 89 -12.36 -19.10 -13.36
C ILE A 89 -11.34 -18.77 -12.26
N LYS A 90 -10.51 -17.75 -12.48
CA LYS A 90 -9.47 -17.35 -11.52
C LYS A 90 -10.04 -16.73 -10.23
N TYR A 91 -11.16 -16.03 -10.33
CA TYR A 91 -11.84 -15.36 -9.22
C TYR A 91 -13.27 -15.92 -9.02
N ASP A 92 -13.36 -17.24 -8.88
CA ASP A 92 -14.62 -17.98 -8.72
C ASP A 92 -15.47 -17.55 -7.50
N ASN A 93 -14.82 -17.08 -6.44
CA ASN A 93 -15.47 -16.61 -5.23
C ASN A 93 -16.10 -15.21 -5.39
N ASP A 94 -15.57 -14.38 -6.28
CA ASP A 94 -15.98 -12.98 -6.44
C ASP A 94 -16.88 -12.78 -7.68
N LEU A 95 -16.58 -13.49 -8.78
CA LEU A 95 -17.29 -13.39 -10.04
C LEU A 95 -18.30 -14.53 -10.17
N LYS A 96 -19.58 -14.18 -10.26
CA LYS A 96 -20.66 -15.15 -10.38
C LYS A 96 -20.74 -15.65 -11.82
N GLN A 97 -20.78 -16.97 -11.98
CA GLN A 97 -21.01 -17.71 -13.24
C GLN A 97 -20.30 -17.14 -14.49
N PRO A 98 -19.29 -17.83 -15.05
CA PRO A 98 -18.53 -17.32 -16.21
C PRO A 98 -19.39 -16.94 -17.42
N SER A 99 -20.52 -17.63 -17.62
CA SER A 99 -21.49 -17.32 -18.67
C SER A 99 -22.06 -15.91 -18.55
N ASP A 100 -22.45 -15.49 -17.35
CA ASP A 100 -23.10 -14.21 -17.12
C ASP A 100 -22.12 -13.07 -17.37
N PHE A 101 -20.88 -13.23 -16.89
CA PHE A 101 -19.81 -12.26 -17.10
C PHE A 101 -19.46 -12.08 -18.59
N THR A 102 -19.41 -13.17 -19.37
CA THR A 102 -19.13 -13.07 -20.81
C THR A 102 -20.25 -12.37 -21.57
N LEU A 103 -21.51 -12.59 -21.19
CA LEU A 103 -22.67 -11.89 -21.77
C LEU A 103 -22.67 -10.40 -21.42
N GLU A 104 -22.36 -10.06 -20.16
CA GLU A 104 -22.22 -8.67 -19.71
C GLU A 104 -21.18 -7.91 -20.54
N ILE A 105 -20.04 -8.52 -20.86
CA ILE A 105 -18.98 -7.86 -21.64
C ILE A 105 -19.39 -7.63 -23.09
N ILE A 106 -20.11 -8.57 -23.70
CA ILE A 106 -20.65 -8.40 -25.06
C ILE A 106 -21.67 -7.25 -25.06
N ASN A 107 -22.55 -7.21 -24.06
CA ASN A 107 -23.55 -6.15 -23.93
C ASN A 107 -22.90 -4.78 -23.68
N LEU A 108 -21.88 -4.72 -22.83
CA LEU A 108 -21.13 -3.49 -22.59
C LEU A 108 -20.43 -3.03 -23.87
N LYS A 109 -19.81 -3.94 -24.64
CA LYS A 109 -19.20 -3.61 -25.93
C LYS A 109 -20.22 -3.06 -26.93
N ASN A 110 -21.41 -3.67 -27.00
CA ASN A 110 -22.48 -3.20 -27.88
C ASN A 110 -22.98 -1.81 -27.47
N LEU A 111 -23.09 -1.54 -26.15
CA LEU A 111 -23.41 -0.20 -25.63
C LEU A 111 -22.29 0.81 -25.88
N ALA A 112 -21.04 0.41 -25.76
CA ALA A 112 -19.87 1.23 -26.05
C ALA A 112 -19.84 1.70 -27.51
N LEU A 113 -20.28 0.84 -28.44
CA LEU A 113 -20.38 1.16 -29.86
C LEU A 113 -21.61 2.02 -30.21
N GLY A 114 -22.66 2.00 -29.37
CA GLY A 114 -23.96 2.60 -29.68
C GLY A 114 -24.31 3.90 -28.96
N MET A 115 -23.91 4.09 -27.69
CA MET A 115 -24.43 5.19 -26.84
C MET A 115 -23.39 6.00 -26.06
N LEU A 116 -22.15 5.50 -25.89
CA LEU A 116 -21.13 6.18 -25.10
C LEU A 116 -20.13 6.93 -25.98
N PRO A 117 -20.05 8.28 -25.91
CA PRO A 117 -19.00 9.01 -26.59
C PRO A 117 -17.64 8.71 -25.93
N ASP A 118 -16.66 8.33 -26.76
CA ASP A 118 -15.23 8.20 -26.45
C ASP A 118 -14.82 7.30 -25.27
N LEU A 119 -15.45 6.14 -25.12
CA LEU A 119 -14.99 5.08 -24.20
C LEU A 119 -13.53 4.66 -24.46
N LYS A 120 -13.04 4.86 -25.68
CA LYS A 120 -11.69 4.54 -26.13
C LYS A 120 -10.58 5.17 -25.29
N ASN A 121 -10.82 6.35 -24.72
CA ASN A 121 -9.84 7.08 -23.91
C ASN A 121 -10.16 7.06 -22.40
N GLN A 122 -11.19 6.32 -21.99
CA GLN A 122 -11.63 6.30 -20.60
C GLN A 122 -10.83 5.29 -19.77
N THR A 123 -10.46 5.71 -18.56
CA THR A 123 -9.84 4.82 -17.57
C THR A 123 -10.89 3.92 -16.91
N LEU A 124 -10.47 2.80 -16.31
CA LEU A 124 -11.38 1.88 -15.59
C LEU A 124 -12.20 2.59 -14.50
N LEU A 125 -11.63 3.62 -13.86
CA LEU A 125 -12.33 4.40 -12.84
C LEU A 125 -13.49 5.19 -13.45
N ASN A 126 -13.27 5.85 -14.58
CA ASN A 126 -14.31 6.60 -15.29
C ASN A 126 -15.41 5.66 -15.81
N ILE A 127 -15.04 4.45 -16.26
CA ILE A 127 -16.01 3.41 -16.66
C ILE A 127 -16.90 3.02 -15.46
N LEU A 128 -16.30 2.87 -14.28
CA LEU A 128 -17.06 2.56 -13.06
C LEU A 128 -18.00 3.71 -12.67
N GLU A 129 -17.52 4.96 -12.73
CA GLU A 129 -18.34 6.15 -12.47
C GLU A 129 -19.53 6.24 -13.44
N LEU A 130 -19.32 6.01 -14.73
CA LEU A 130 -20.39 5.97 -15.73
C LEU A 130 -21.42 4.89 -15.41
N ILE A 131 -21.00 3.68 -15.04
CA ILE A 131 -21.92 2.60 -14.64
C ILE A 131 -22.77 3.03 -13.45
N HIS A 132 -22.20 3.77 -12.49
CA HIS A 132 -22.92 4.29 -11.34
C HIS A 132 -23.86 5.45 -11.70
N GLU A 133 -23.43 6.41 -12.53
CA GLU A 133 -24.26 7.54 -12.95
C GLU A 133 -25.51 7.09 -13.72
N TYR A 134 -25.36 6.13 -14.64
CA TYR A 134 -26.47 5.59 -15.41
C TYR A 134 -27.27 4.49 -14.65
N SER A 135 -26.96 4.25 -13.37
CA SER A 135 -27.61 3.20 -12.55
C SER A 135 -27.57 1.81 -13.20
N MET A 136 -26.52 1.52 -13.97
CA MET A 136 -26.33 0.25 -14.68
C MET A 136 -25.64 -0.82 -13.81
N THR A 137 -25.55 -0.60 -12.50
CA THR A 137 -24.93 -1.55 -11.56
C THR A 137 -25.64 -2.89 -11.53
N ASP A 138 -26.96 -2.89 -11.77
CA ASP A 138 -27.78 -4.11 -11.81
C ASP A 138 -27.66 -4.83 -13.17
N LEU A 139 -27.29 -4.10 -14.23
CA LEU A 139 -27.10 -4.65 -15.58
C LEU A 139 -25.70 -5.26 -15.76
N PHE A 140 -24.70 -4.72 -15.05
CA PHE A 140 -23.30 -5.15 -15.14
C PHE A 140 -22.68 -5.44 -13.76
N PRO A 141 -23.27 -6.33 -12.94
CA PRO A 141 -22.79 -6.59 -11.60
C PRO A 141 -21.37 -7.19 -11.59
N ASN A 142 -21.08 -8.14 -12.49
CA ASN A 142 -19.78 -8.80 -12.52
C ASN A 142 -18.68 -7.87 -13.05
N ILE A 143 -18.99 -7.01 -14.03
CA ILE A 143 -18.04 -5.99 -14.50
C ILE A 143 -17.73 -4.98 -13.40
N SER A 144 -18.74 -4.52 -12.65
CA SER A 144 -18.54 -3.61 -11.52
C SER A 144 -17.66 -4.26 -10.43
N ILE A 145 -17.88 -5.54 -10.12
CA ILE A 145 -17.04 -6.31 -9.20
C ILE A 145 -15.61 -6.44 -9.74
N ALA A 146 -15.43 -6.81 -11.01
CA ALA A 146 -14.11 -6.97 -11.62
C ALA A 146 -13.29 -5.67 -11.62
N ILE A 147 -13.92 -4.54 -11.96
CA ILE A 147 -13.27 -3.22 -11.93
C ILE A 147 -12.93 -2.83 -10.48
N ARG A 148 -13.84 -3.02 -9.53
CA ARG A 148 -13.55 -2.76 -8.11
C ARG A 148 -12.43 -3.64 -7.58
N LEU A 149 -12.40 -4.91 -7.98
CA LEU A 149 -11.33 -5.84 -7.62
C LEU A 149 -9.99 -5.32 -8.15
N TYR A 150 -9.92 -4.91 -9.41
CA TYR A 150 -8.72 -4.31 -9.99
C TYR A 150 -8.28 -3.03 -9.25
N LEU A 151 -9.21 -2.13 -8.92
CA LEU A 151 -8.92 -0.89 -8.20
C LEU A 151 -8.52 -1.13 -6.73
N ALA A 152 -9.03 -2.20 -6.12
CA ALA A 152 -8.70 -2.60 -4.75
C ALA A 152 -7.34 -3.30 -4.64
N LEU A 153 -6.78 -3.81 -5.76
CA LEU A 153 -5.46 -4.40 -5.74
C LEU A 153 -4.43 -3.33 -5.36
N PRO A 154 -3.64 -3.55 -4.30
CA PRO A 154 -2.71 -2.56 -3.79
C PRO A 154 -1.58 -2.33 -4.77
N CYS A 155 -1.75 -1.37 -5.67
CA CYS A 155 -0.73 -0.97 -6.63
C CYS A 155 0.45 -0.26 -5.94
N THR A 156 0.24 0.30 -4.73
CA THR A 156 1.28 1.01 -3.96
C THR A 156 1.30 0.62 -2.48
N THR A 157 2.51 0.51 -1.91
CA THR A 157 2.71 0.34 -0.45
C THR A 157 2.63 1.66 0.31
N ALA A 158 2.56 2.79 -0.40
CA ALA A 158 2.64 4.12 0.18
C ALA A 158 1.55 4.40 1.23
N SER A 159 0.31 3.94 1.00
CA SER A 159 -0.77 4.09 1.98
C SER A 159 -0.51 3.28 3.25
N CYS A 160 -0.06 2.03 3.11
CA CYS A 160 0.32 1.19 4.26
C CYS A 160 1.50 1.82 5.03
N GLU A 161 2.54 2.27 4.33
CA GLU A 161 3.70 2.94 4.92
C GLU A 161 3.32 4.23 5.64
N ARG A 162 2.41 5.03 5.08
CA ARG A 162 1.86 6.22 5.73
C ARG A 162 1.14 5.85 7.02
N SER A 163 0.29 4.82 7.00
CA SER A 163 -0.42 4.31 8.19
C SER A 163 0.55 3.80 9.25
N PHE A 164 1.58 3.03 8.87
CA PHE A 164 2.62 2.56 9.79
C PHE A 164 3.49 3.69 10.33
N SER A 165 3.75 4.73 9.54
CA SER A 165 4.46 5.93 9.98
C SER A 165 3.67 6.68 11.06
N LYS A 166 2.34 6.82 10.89
CA LYS A 166 1.46 7.39 11.91
C LYS A 166 1.42 6.54 13.17
N LEU A 167 1.28 5.22 13.04
CA LEU A 167 1.36 4.29 14.18
C LEU A 167 2.70 4.41 14.92
N LYS A 168 3.82 4.49 14.19
CA LYS A 168 5.15 4.67 14.76
C LYS A 168 5.24 5.97 15.54
N LEU A 169 4.77 7.08 14.97
CA LEU A 169 4.75 8.38 15.63
C LEU A 169 3.93 8.35 16.93
N ILE A 170 2.74 7.74 16.90
CA ILE A 170 1.88 7.55 18.09
C ILE A 170 2.60 6.74 19.16
N LYS A 171 3.24 5.61 18.79
CA LYS A 171 4.05 4.80 19.71
C LYS A 171 5.22 5.58 20.31
N THR A 172 5.95 6.33 19.49
CA THR A 172 7.14 7.09 19.93
C THR A 172 6.75 8.21 20.89
N ILE A 173 5.69 8.96 20.59
CA ILE A 173 5.21 10.05 21.45
C ILE A 173 4.68 9.49 22.77
N LEU A 174 3.89 8.42 22.73
CA LEU A 174 3.18 7.95 23.91
C LEU A 174 4.01 7.05 24.85
N ARG A 175 5.18 6.55 24.41
CA ARG A 175 6.32 5.92 25.12
C ARG A 175 6.05 4.84 26.20
N PHE A 176 4.82 4.67 26.65
CA PHE A 176 4.34 3.73 27.66
C PHE A 176 3.68 2.51 27.00
N THR A 177 3.62 1.40 27.74
CA THR A 177 2.88 0.19 27.39
C THR A 177 1.38 0.52 27.26
N MET A 178 0.93 0.77 26.04
CA MET A 178 -0.49 0.94 25.74
C MET A 178 -1.18 -0.40 25.51
N ASN A 179 -2.42 -0.49 25.95
CA ASN A 179 -3.28 -1.63 25.62
C ASN A 179 -3.55 -1.65 24.10
N GLN A 180 -3.65 -2.86 23.53
CA GLN A 180 -3.79 -3.09 22.09
C GLN A 180 -4.98 -2.32 21.50
N ASN A 181 -6.12 -2.30 22.18
CA ASN A 181 -7.32 -1.58 21.73
C ASN A 181 -7.07 -0.07 21.56
N ARG A 182 -6.27 0.53 22.44
CA ARG A 182 -5.94 1.96 22.33
C ARG A 182 -4.94 2.19 21.19
N LEU A 183 -4.02 1.24 21.00
CA LEU A 183 -3.01 1.28 19.95
C LEU A 183 -3.60 1.06 18.55
N THR A 184 -4.74 0.37 18.41
CA THR A 184 -5.46 0.24 17.13
C THR A 184 -6.33 1.45 16.85
N ASN A 185 -7.03 1.97 17.86
CA ASN A 185 -8.04 3.01 17.67
C ASN A 185 -7.43 4.40 17.42
N LEU A 186 -6.31 4.76 18.08
CA LEU A 186 -5.67 6.07 17.88
C LEU A 186 -5.11 6.27 16.45
N PRO A 187 -4.37 5.32 15.87
CA PRO A 187 -3.94 5.42 14.48
C PRO A 187 -5.11 5.47 13.51
N LEU A 188 -6.19 4.71 13.76
CA LEU A 188 -7.38 4.75 12.92
C LEU A 188 -7.97 6.17 12.86
N LEU A 189 -8.16 6.81 14.02
CA LEU A 189 -8.58 8.22 14.10
C LEU A 189 -7.60 9.18 13.40
N SER A 190 -6.30 8.89 13.48
CA SER A 190 -5.28 9.72 12.82
C SER A 190 -5.21 9.53 11.30
N ILE A 191 -5.56 8.36 10.78
CA ILE A 191 -5.62 8.05 9.35
C ILE A 191 -6.91 8.69 8.77
N GLU A 192 -8.04 8.42 9.43
CA GLU A 192 -9.36 8.98 9.09
C GLU A 192 -9.56 10.37 9.69
N LYS A 193 -8.55 11.24 9.55
CA LYS A 193 -8.55 12.57 10.16
C LYS A 193 -9.72 13.42 9.67
N GLU A 194 -10.09 13.32 8.39
CA GLU A 194 -11.18 14.11 7.83
C GLU A 194 -12.53 13.75 8.44
N ILE A 195 -12.82 12.46 8.63
CA ILE A 195 -14.01 11.99 9.33
C ILE A 195 -13.93 12.34 10.82
N THR A 196 -12.77 12.20 11.43
CA THR A 196 -12.58 12.49 12.86
C THR A 196 -12.82 13.96 13.20
N LYS A 197 -12.59 14.90 12.27
CA LYS A 197 -12.91 16.33 12.46
C LYS A 197 -14.40 16.63 12.47
N THR A 198 -15.23 15.78 11.85
CA THR A 198 -16.69 16.00 11.83
C THR A 198 -17.36 15.54 13.12
N VAL A 199 -16.62 14.80 13.96
CA VAL A 199 -17.10 14.36 15.28
C VAL A 199 -17.02 15.52 16.27
N ASP A 200 -18.14 15.79 16.95
CA ASP A 200 -18.18 16.76 18.05
C ASP A 200 -17.54 16.18 19.31
N PHE A 201 -16.30 16.59 19.58
CA PHE A 201 -15.54 16.12 20.74
C PHE A 201 -16.16 16.56 22.07
N ASP A 202 -16.86 17.69 22.12
CA ASP A 202 -17.45 18.18 23.37
C ASP A 202 -18.58 17.25 23.81
N SER A 203 -19.46 16.86 22.88
CA SER A 203 -20.50 15.86 23.15
C SER A 203 -19.94 14.50 23.59
N VAL A 204 -18.80 14.09 23.04
CA VAL A 204 -18.14 12.81 23.39
C VAL A 204 -17.53 12.89 24.79
N ILE A 205 -16.93 14.02 25.15
CA ILE A 205 -16.37 14.27 26.49
C ILE A 205 -17.50 14.28 27.52
N ASP A 206 -18.61 14.95 27.23
CA ASP A 206 -19.77 15.00 28.12
C ASP A 206 -20.37 13.61 28.34
N ASN A 207 -20.57 12.84 27.27
CA ASN A 207 -21.03 11.46 27.37
C ASN A 207 -20.06 10.57 28.16
N PHE A 208 -18.75 10.71 27.91
CA PHE A 208 -17.75 9.95 28.65
C PHE A 208 -17.73 10.33 30.14
N SER A 209 -17.90 11.62 30.45
CA SER A 209 -18.00 12.13 31.82
C SER A 209 -19.24 11.55 32.52
N ALA A 210 -20.39 11.53 31.87
CA ALA A 210 -21.64 10.97 32.40
C ALA A 210 -21.52 9.46 32.71
N ILE A 211 -20.79 8.71 31.87
CA ILE A 211 -20.54 7.27 32.06
C ILE A 211 -19.57 7.04 33.23
N LYS A 212 -18.51 7.86 33.37
CA LYS A 212 -17.52 7.75 34.45
C LYS A 212 -17.97 8.34 35.79
N ALA A 213 -18.93 9.26 35.78
CA ALA A 213 -19.42 9.94 36.99
C ALA A 213 -20.17 9.03 37.99
N ARG A 214 -20.33 7.73 37.71
CA ARG A 214 -20.96 6.77 38.64
C ARG A 214 -20.12 6.33 39.85
N LYS A 215 -19.01 7.00 40.19
CA LYS A 215 -18.32 6.74 41.47
C LYS A 215 -17.93 8.04 42.17
N ILE A 216 -18.78 8.47 43.10
CA ILE A 216 -18.53 8.65 44.54
C ILE A 216 -19.75 9.45 45.07
N LYS A 217 -20.65 8.76 45.79
CA LYS A 217 -21.54 9.43 46.75
C LYS A 217 -20.75 9.49 48.05
N PHE A 218 -20.43 10.70 48.49
CA PHE A 218 -19.96 10.95 49.87
C PHE A 218 -21.06 10.63 50.86
#